data_AF-A0A2N1QKM6-F1
#
_entry.id   AF-A0A2N1QKM6-F1
#
_cell.length_a   1.000
_cell.length_b   1.000
_cell.length_c   1.000
_cell.angle_alpha   90.00
_cell.angle_beta   90.00
_cell.angle_gamma   90.00
#
_symmetry.space_group_name_H-M   'P 1'
#
loop_
_entity.id
_entity.type
_entity.pdbx_description
1 polymer ?
#
loop_
_entity_poly.entity_id
_entity_poly.type
_entity_poly.pdbx_seq_one_letter_code
_entity_poly.pdbx_strand_id
1 'polypeptide(L)'
;EGARFTVQVAPEDCVGCGLCAYNCPVKAKEGSTARPLMMITQMDVREKERENWNFFLELPDVDRSKLNLGLVKDVQLLRPLFEFSGACAGCGETPYLKLLSALFGDRAIIANATGCSSIYGGNLPTTPWAVNDDGRGPAWSNSLFEDAAEFGLGFRMAIDKHCEYAAELLEKMGPVLGKKLVKSILEAPQTTEAEISDLRQKVEELKSQLEYMCTEEAEELISLADSLVKKSVWCVGGDGWAYDIGYGGLDHVIASGKNINILVLDTEVYSNTGGQMSKSTPRGAVAKFAAGGKRMGKKDLALMAMSYGNVYVGRVAMGANDAHTVKVFREAEA
;
A
#
# COMPACT_ATOMS: atom_id res chain seq x y z
N GLU A 1 0.12 -10.30 29.68
CA GLU A 1 -0.96 -11.24 30.06
C GLU A 1 -2.20 -10.42 30.35
N GLY A 2 -3.37 -10.79 29.80
CA GLY A 2 -4.64 -10.07 29.99
C GLY A 2 -5.40 -9.69 28.72
N ALA A 3 -4.77 -9.73 27.54
CA ALA A 3 -5.45 -9.49 26.26
C ALA A 3 -6.27 -10.72 25.83
N ARG A 4 -7.44 -10.48 25.24
CA ARG A 4 -8.24 -11.51 24.54
C ARG A 4 -8.03 -11.39 23.04
N PHE A 5 -8.18 -12.49 22.32
CA PHE A 5 -8.04 -12.54 20.87
C PHE A 5 -9.33 -13.09 20.26
N THR A 6 -9.78 -12.46 19.18
CA THR A 6 -10.91 -12.92 18.36
C THR A 6 -10.60 -12.69 16.89
N VAL A 7 -11.23 -13.47 16.02
CA VAL A 7 -11.26 -13.23 14.57
C VAL A 7 -12.69 -12.86 14.23
N GLN A 8 -12.93 -11.57 14.02
CA GLN A 8 -14.25 -11.08 13.62
C GLN A 8 -14.34 -10.99 12.09
N VAL A 9 -15.51 -11.29 11.53
CA VAL A 9 -15.81 -11.16 10.11
C VAL A 9 -16.83 -10.06 9.93
N ALA A 10 -16.67 -9.23 8.90
CA ALA A 10 -17.70 -8.32 8.39
C ALA A 10 -18.68 -9.13 7.53
N PRO A 11 -19.86 -9.53 8.04
CA PRO A 11 -20.72 -10.46 7.31
C PRO A 11 -21.26 -9.85 6.03
N GLU A 12 -21.53 -8.53 5.99
CA GLU A 12 -22.19 -7.86 4.87
C GLU A 12 -21.23 -7.51 3.73
N ASP A 13 -19.94 -7.37 4.01
CA ASP A 13 -18.90 -7.10 3.01
C ASP A 13 -18.17 -8.37 2.53
N CYS A 14 -18.37 -9.50 3.20
CA CYS A 14 -17.76 -10.77 2.81
C CYS A 14 -18.33 -11.26 1.46
N VAL A 15 -17.47 -11.41 0.46
CA VAL A 15 -17.83 -11.93 -0.87
C VAL A 15 -17.86 -13.46 -0.97
N GLY A 16 -17.73 -14.18 0.15
CA GLY A 16 -17.88 -15.64 0.21
C GLY A 16 -16.82 -16.45 -0.54
N CYS A 17 -15.65 -15.90 -0.85
CA CYS A 17 -14.63 -16.58 -1.66
C CYS A 17 -14.01 -17.84 -1.03
N GLY A 18 -14.18 -18.05 0.27
CA GLY A 18 -13.70 -19.24 0.98
C GLY A 18 -12.20 -19.31 1.26
N LEU A 19 -11.40 -18.34 0.79
CA LEU A 19 -9.93 -18.37 0.95
C LEU A 19 -9.48 -18.37 2.42
N CYS A 20 -10.18 -17.66 3.31
CA CYS A 20 -9.86 -17.66 4.75
C CYS A 20 -10.05 -19.04 5.40
N ALA A 21 -11.12 -19.75 5.04
CA ALA A 21 -11.38 -21.10 5.52
C ALA A 21 -10.45 -22.14 4.86
N TYR A 22 -10.11 -21.96 3.58
CA TYR A 22 -9.16 -22.81 2.87
C TYR A 22 -7.76 -22.73 3.48
N ASN A 23 -7.26 -21.50 3.68
CA ASN A 23 -5.90 -21.25 4.18
C ASN A 23 -5.75 -21.39 5.71
N CYS A 24 -6.84 -21.60 6.46
CA CYS A 24 -6.77 -21.76 7.91
C CYS A 24 -5.86 -22.96 8.28
N PRO A 25 -4.73 -22.77 8.98
CA PRO A 25 -3.77 -23.86 9.24
C PRO A 25 -4.29 -24.87 10.27
N VAL A 26 -5.34 -24.51 11.02
CA VAL A 26 -5.90 -25.35 12.07
C VAL A 26 -6.78 -26.44 11.45
N LYS A 27 -6.39 -27.69 11.69
CA LYS A 27 -7.14 -28.88 11.32
C LYS A 27 -8.24 -29.16 12.33
N ALA A 28 -9.29 -29.84 11.89
CA ALA A 28 -10.32 -30.33 12.79
C ALA A 28 -9.73 -31.35 13.79
N LYS A 29 -10.28 -31.40 14.99
CA LYS A 29 -9.93 -32.43 15.98
C LYS A 29 -10.39 -33.80 15.49
N GLU A 30 -9.68 -34.85 15.91
CA GLU A 30 -10.05 -36.24 15.57
C GLU A 30 -11.51 -36.53 15.95
N GLY A 31 -12.28 -37.10 15.01
CA GLY A 31 -13.71 -37.37 15.19
C GLY A 31 -14.65 -36.16 14.99
N SER A 32 -14.13 -34.98 14.65
CA SER A 32 -14.94 -33.79 14.34
C SER A 32 -14.60 -33.23 12.96
N THR A 33 -15.60 -32.63 12.31
CA THR A 33 -15.40 -31.82 11.09
C THR A 33 -15.22 -30.33 11.41
N ALA A 34 -15.39 -29.93 12.68
CA ALA A 34 -15.36 -28.53 13.09
C ALA A 34 -13.95 -27.95 13.04
N ARG A 35 -13.80 -26.84 12.30
CA ARG A 35 -12.59 -26.01 12.24
C ARG A 35 -12.88 -24.62 12.80
N PRO A 36 -11.86 -23.84 13.23
CA PRO A 36 -12.06 -22.48 13.72
C PRO A 36 -12.69 -21.54 12.69
N LEU A 37 -12.40 -21.74 11.40
CA LEU A 37 -13.03 -21.03 10.28
C LEU A 37 -13.70 -22.05 9.37
N MET A 38 -15.01 -21.89 9.16
CA MET A 38 -15.82 -22.72 8.27
C MET A 38 -16.77 -21.84 7.47
N MET A 39 -17.03 -22.24 6.23
CA MET A 39 -18.06 -21.60 5.42
C MET A 39 -19.43 -22.08 5.88
N ILE A 40 -20.30 -21.12 6.21
CA ILE A 40 -21.69 -21.34 6.59
C ILE A 40 -22.60 -20.40 5.80
N THR A 41 -23.89 -20.68 5.78
CA THR A 41 -24.88 -19.80 5.15
C THR A 41 -24.94 -18.46 5.89
N GLN A 42 -24.69 -17.37 5.17
CA GLN A 42 -24.66 -16.02 5.75
C GLN A 42 -26.01 -15.64 6.40
N MET A 43 -27.14 -15.98 5.77
CA MET A 43 -28.49 -15.62 6.26
C MET A 43 -28.75 -16.11 7.68
N ASP A 44 -28.15 -17.23 8.08
CA ASP A 44 -28.35 -17.83 9.39
C ASP A 44 -27.65 -17.06 10.52
N VAL A 45 -26.62 -16.26 10.18
CA VAL A 45 -25.75 -15.58 11.15
C VAL A 45 -25.64 -14.07 10.95
N ARG A 46 -26.17 -13.53 9.83
CA ARG A 46 -25.98 -12.13 9.41
C ARG A 46 -26.27 -11.12 10.52
N GLU A 47 -27.45 -11.19 11.14
CA GLU A 47 -27.89 -10.19 12.13
C GLU A 47 -26.98 -10.17 13.36
N LYS A 48 -26.65 -11.35 13.89
CA LYS A 48 -25.76 -11.50 15.04
C LYS A 48 -24.33 -11.03 14.71
N GLU A 49 -23.79 -11.44 13.56
CA GLU A 49 -22.43 -11.05 13.19
C GLU A 49 -22.33 -9.57 12.80
N ARG A 50 -23.42 -8.92 12.38
CA ARG A 50 -23.47 -7.47 12.19
C ARG A 50 -23.32 -6.74 13.52
N GLU A 51 -24.01 -7.19 14.57
CA GLU A 51 -23.85 -6.64 15.93
C GLU A 51 -22.44 -6.86 16.47
N ASN A 52 -21.88 -8.07 16.30
CA ASN A 52 -20.50 -8.37 16.69
C ASN A 52 -19.49 -7.49 15.93
N TRP A 53 -19.71 -7.27 14.63
CA TRP A 53 -18.87 -6.42 13.79
C TRP A 53 -18.91 -4.97 14.24
N ASN A 54 -20.10 -4.43 14.53
CA ASN A 54 -20.24 -3.07 15.04
C ASN A 54 -19.48 -2.87 16.36
N PHE A 55 -19.60 -3.83 17.30
CA PHE A 55 -18.81 -3.78 18.53
C PHE A 55 -17.30 -3.89 18.28
N PHE A 56 -16.88 -4.73 17.32
CA PHE A 56 -15.46 -4.88 16.97
C PHE A 56 -14.86 -3.56 16.46
N LEU A 57 -15.60 -2.79 15.67
CA LEU A 57 -15.15 -1.50 15.14
C LEU A 57 -15.00 -0.41 16.23
N GLU A 58 -15.61 -0.56 17.40
CA GLU A 58 -15.44 0.35 18.54
C GLU A 58 -14.13 0.06 19.33
N LEU A 59 -13.47 -1.07 19.06
CA LEU A 59 -12.23 -1.43 19.75
C LEU A 59 -11.05 -0.57 19.23
N PRO A 60 -10.14 -0.13 20.11
CA PRO A 60 -8.99 0.67 19.69
C PRO A 60 -8.01 -0.16 18.86
N ASP A 61 -7.38 0.49 17.88
CA ASP A 61 -6.29 -0.10 17.11
C ASP A 61 -5.09 -0.46 18.00
N VAL A 62 -4.35 -1.48 17.58
CA VAL A 62 -3.10 -1.84 18.25
C VAL A 62 -2.02 -0.80 17.95
N ASP A 63 -1.37 -0.32 19.00
CA ASP A 63 -0.23 0.60 18.90
C ASP A 63 0.88 0.02 17.99
N ARG A 64 1.08 0.68 16.84
CA ARG A 64 2.03 0.28 15.80
C ARG A 64 3.46 0.16 16.30
N SER A 65 3.85 0.97 17.29
CA SER A 65 5.21 0.97 17.85
C SER A 65 5.55 -0.31 18.63
N LYS A 66 4.53 -1.08 19.04
CA LYS A 66 4.68 -2.33 19.80
C LYS A 66 4.70 -3.58 18.92
N LEU A 67 4.48 -3.42 17.62
CA LEU A 67 4.37 -4.53 16.67
C LEU A 67 5.70 -4.80 15.97
N ASN A 68 6.03 -6.07 15.78
CA ASN A 68 7.12 -6.46 14.91
C ASN A 68 6.61 -6.62 13.48
N LEU A 69 6.77 -5.57 12.67
CA LEU A 69 6.30 -5.56 11.28
C LEU A 69 7.01 -6.58 10.36
N GLY A 70 8.02 -7.30 10.84
CA GLY A 70 8.60 -8.46 10.15
C GLY A 70 7.81 -9.76 10.30
N LEU A 71 6.84 -9.81 11.22
CA LEU A 71 6.04 -11.01 11.48
C LEU A 71 4.65 -10.87 10.85
N VAL A 72 4.27 -11.86 10.05
CA VAL A 72 2.95 -11.90 9.37
C VAL A 72 1.80 -11.68 10.35
N LYS A 73 1.87 -12.32 11.53
CA LYS A 73 0.83 -12.24 12.56
C LYS A 73 0.63 -10.82 13.11
N ASP A 74 1.72 -10.06 13.27
CA ASP A 74 1.69 -8.71 13.84
C ASP A 74 1.20 -7.72 12.78
N VAL A 75 1.57 -7.93 11.51
CA VAL A 75 1.05 -7.14 10.38
C VAL A 75 -0.48 -7.27 10.25
N GLN A 76 -1.08 -8.40 10.62
CA GLN A 76 -2.55 -8.55 10.60
C GLN A 76 -3.26 -7.79 11.73
N LEU A 77 -2.53 -7.24 12.71
CA LEU A 77 -3.09 -6.38 13.76
C LEU A 77 -3.14 -4.90 13.36
N LEU A 78 -2.52 -4.55 12.23
CA LEU A 78 -2.62 -3.20 11.66
C LEU A 78 -3.97 -3.02 10.98
N ARG A 79 -4.57 -1.84 11.16
CA ARG A 79 -5.76 -1.45 10.40
C ARG A 79 -5.43 -1.44 8.90
N PRO A 80 -6.16 -2.20 8.06
CA PRO A 80 -6.02 -2.10 6.62
C PRO A 80 -6.64 -0.77 6.14
N LEU A 81 -5.95 -0.05 5.25
CA LEU A 81 -6.46 1.18 4.62
C LEU A 81 -6.88 0.95 3.16
N PHE A 82 -7.08 -0.32 2.80
CA PHE A 82 -7.64 -0.76 1.53
C PHE A 82 -8.62 -1.88 1.82
N GLU A 83 -9.91 -1.58 1.81
CA GLU A 83 -10.98 -2.46 2.27
C GLU A 83 -12.20 -2.40 1.36
N PHE A 84 -12.96 -3.50 1.33
CA PHE A 84 -14.28 -3.59 0.66
C PHE A 84 -14.33 -3.10 -0.80
N SER A 85 -13.24 -3.31 -1.55
CA SER A 85 -13.16 -2.97 -2.98
C SER A 85 -14.15 -3.77 -3.84
N GLY A 86 -14.53 -3.24 -5.00
CA GLY A 86 -15.37 -3.92 -6.00
C GLY A 86 -14.67 -5.03 -6.81
N ALA A 87 -13.57 -5.60 -6.29
CA ALA A 87 -12.84 -6.66 -6.96
C ALA A 87 -13.60 -8.00 -6.94
N CYS A 88 -13.20 -8.94 -7.80
CA CYS A 88 -13.80 -10.28 -7.83
C CYS A 88 -13.63 -11.03 -6.50
N ALA A 89 -14.54 -11.96 -6.22
CA ALA A 89 -14.42 -12.87 -5.09
C ALA A 89 -13.14 -13.71 -5.20
N GLY A 90 -12.23 -13.54 -4.23
CA GLY A 90 -10.93 -14.22 -4.26
C GLY A 90 -9.92 -13.61 -5.22
N CYS A 91 -10.06 -12.32 -5.56
CA CYS A 91 -9.09 -11.58 -6.37
C CYS A 91 -7.66 -11.76 -5.82
N GLY A 92 -6.72 -12.10 -6.72
CA GLY A 92 -5.30 -12.28 -6.37
C GLY A 92 -4.53 -10.97 -6.18
N GLU A 93 -5.09 -9.82 -6.56
CA GLU A 93 -4.41 -8.52 -6.51
C GLU A 93 -4.59 -7.81 -5.16
N THR A 94 -5.83 -7.76 -4.66
CA THR A 94 -6.21 -6.95 -3.49
C THR A 94 -5.48 -7.30 -2.18
N PRO A 95 -5.07 -8.55 -1.90
CA PRO A 95 -4.29 -8.85 -0.69
C PRO A 95 -2.95 -8.10 -0.63
N TYR A 96 -2.32 -7.85 -1.79
CA TYR A 96 -1.06 -7.08 -1.85
C TYR A 96 -1.29 -5.59 -1.60
N LEU A 97 -2.40 -5.02 -2.09
CA LEU A 97 -2.76 -3.62 -1.81
C LEU A 97 -3.18 -3.43 -0.35
N LYS A 98 -3.88 -4.41 0.24
CA LYS A 98 -4.16 -4.44 1.69
C LYS A 98 -2.87 -4.44 2.51
N LEU A 99 -1.88 -5.22 2.10
CA LEU A 99 -0.58 -5.28 2.77
C LEU A 99 0.16 -3.93 2.67
N LEU A 100 0.20 -3.35 1.46
CA LEU A 100 0.77 -2.01 1.23
C LEU A 100 0.12 -0.97 2.13
N SER A 101 -1.21 -0.93 2.14
CA SER A 101 -1.98 0.09 2.87
C SER A 101 -1.86 -0.09 4.38
N ALA A 102 -1.80 -1.32 4.90
CA ALA A 102 -1.57 -1.58 6.31
C ALA A 102 -0.16 -1.13 6.76
N LEU A 103 0.86 -1.45 5.98
CA LEU A 103 2.26 -1.14 6.32
C LEU A 103 2.58 0.36 6.19
N PHE A 104 2.17 0.99 5.08
CA PHE A 104 2.66 2.32 4.69
C PHE A 104 1.54 3.34 4.44
N GLY A 105 0.27 2.95 4.59
CA GLY A 105 -0.85 3.72 4.07
C GLY A 105 -1.04 5.09 4.72
N ASP A 106 -0.58 5.28 5.95
CA ASP A 106 -0.60 6.57 6.66
C ASP A 106 0.37 7.62 6.08
N ARG A 107 1.21 7.22 5.12
CA ARG A 107 2.17 8.07 4.41
C ARG A 107 2.35 7.68 2.94
N ALA A 108 1.45 6.86 2.39
CA ALA A 108 1.52 6.37 1.02
C ALA A 108 0.91 7.37 0.02
N ILE A 109 1.58 7.54 -1.12
CA ILE A 109 1.06 8.28 -2.28
C ILE A 109 1.11 7.33 -3.47
N ILE A 110 -0.05 7.03 -4.05
CA ILE A 110 -0.23 5.98 -5.04
C ILE A 110 -0.54 6.59 -6.41
N ALA A 111 0.38 6.39 -7.36
CA ALA A 111 0.18 6.57 -8.79
C ALA A 111 -0.26 5.24 -9.40
N ASN A 112 -1.55 5.10 -9.69
CA ASN A 112 -2.12 3.84 -10.17
C ASN A 112 -2.31 3.87 -11.69
N ALA A 113 -1.79 2.88 -12.41
CA ALA A 113 -2.06 2.69 -13.83
C ALA A 113 -3.51 2.26 -14.06
N THR A 114 -4.09 2.61 -15.20
CA THR A 114 -5.43 2.12 -15.56
C THR A 114 -5.42 0.60 -15.76
N GLY A 115 -6.36 -0.10 -15.12
CA GLY A 115 -6.44 -1.56 -15.13
C GLY A 115 -7.39 -2.07 -14.06
N CYS A 116 -7.37 -3.37 -13.73
CA CYS A 116 -8.22 -3.89 -12.65
C CYS A 116 -8.02 -3.10 -11.35
N SER A 117 -6.77 -2.80 -11.01
CA SER A 117 -6.42 -2.03 -9.82
C SER A 117 -7.01 -0.63 -9.76
N SER A 118 -7.19 0.06 -10.90
CA SER A 118 -7.89 1.35 -10.91
C SER A 118 -9.41 1.19 -10.87
N ILE A 119 -9.95 0.12 -11.46
CA ILE A 119 -11.40 -0.13 -11.46
C ILE A 119 -11.89 -0.49 -10.07
N TYR A 120 -11.32 -1.51 -9.42
CA TYR A 120 -11.76 -1.83 -8.05
C TYR A 120 -11.23 -0.82 -7.02
N GLY A 121 -10.21 -0.01 -7.38
CA GLY A 121 -9.55 0.95 -6.50
C GLY A 121 -10.11 2.38 -6.57
N GLY A 122 -10.95 2.72 -7.56
CA GLY A 122 -11.39 4.11 -7.77
C GLY A 122 -12.63 4.28 -8.63
N ASN A 123 -13.54 3.29 -8.65
CA ASN A 123 -14.81 3.41 -9.37
C ASN A 123 -15.87 4.11 -8.50
N LEU A 124 -15.97 5.44 -8.68
CA LEU A 124 -16.91 6.30 -7.96
C LEU A 124 -18.37 5.78 -8.07
N PRO A 125 -19.20 5.97 -7.02
CA PRO A 125 -19.04 6.92 -5.91
C PRO A 125 -18.30 6.38 -4.67
N THR A 126 -17.90 5.11 -4.64
CA THR A 126 -17.20 4.52 -3.48
C THR A 126 -15.71 4.33 -3.78
N THR A 127 -14.89 4.44 -2.74
CA THR A 127 -13.46 4.16 -2.79
C THR A 127 -13.07 3.21 -1.67
N PRO A 128 -12.26 2.17 -1.93
CA PRO A 128 -11.77 1.26 -0.89
C PRO A 128 -10.62 1.85 -0.07
N TRP A 129 -10.09 3.00 -0.47
CA TRP A 129 -8.99 3.68 0.23
C TRP A 129 -9.55 4.42 1.45
N ALA A 130 -9.22 3.91 2.63
CA ALA A 130 -9.67 4.44 3.91
C ALA A 130 -8.61 5.32 4.58
N VAL A 131 -9.01 5.98 5.67
CA VAL A 131 -8.12 6.72 6.56
C VAL A 131 -8.10 6.07 7.95
N ASN A 132 -7.00 6.25 8.68
CA ASN A 132 -6.92 5.89 10.09
C ASN A 132 -7.61 6.94 10.98
N ASP A 133 -7.56 6.74 12.31
CA ASP A 133 -8.20 7.64 13.27
C ASP A 133 -7.56 9.05 13.32
N ASP A 134 -6.34 9.22 12.79
CA ASP A 134 -5.71 10.53 12.61
C ASP A 134 -6.13 11.23 11.30
N GLY A 135 -7.04 10.63 10.53
CA GLY A 135 -7.42 11.13 9.19
C GLY A 135 -6.36 10.90 8.12
N ARG A 136 -5.37 10.05 8.37
CA ARG A 136 -4.28 9.73 7.43
C ARG A 136 -4.56 8.46 6.67
N GLY A 137 -4.39 8.49 5.36
CA GLY A 137 -4.54 7.33 4.49
C GLY A 137 -3.85 7.53 3.15
N PRO A 138 -3.88 6.51 2.28
CA PRO A 138 -3.21 6.59 1.00
C PRO A 138 -3.80 7.70 0.12
N ALA A 139 -2.97 8.64 -0.33
CA ALA A 139 -3.37 9.58 -1.37
C ALA A 139 -3.32 8.84 -2.72
N TRP A 140 -4.48 8.51 -3.29
CA TRP A 140 -4.57 7.71 -4.50
C TRP A 140 -4.97 8.54 -5.72
N SER A 141 -4.32 8.29 -6.86
CA SER A 141 -4.70 8.88 -8.13
C SER A 141 -4.41 7.95 -9.29
N ASN A 142 -5.28 7.96 -10.30
CA ASN A 142 -5.08 7.31 -11.58
C ASN A 142 -4.97 8.41 -12.65
N SER A 143 -3.80 8.51 -13.30
CA SER A 143 -3.61 9.36 -14.49
C SER A 143 -4.13 8.61 -15.72
N LEU A 144 -3.27 7.88 -16.42
CA LEU A 144 -3.62 7.10 -17.61
C LEU A 144 -3.12 5.65 -17.49
N PHE A 145 -3.24 4.90 -18.57
CA PHE A 145 -2.77 3.52 -18.62
C PHE A 145 -1.25 3.45 -18.81
N GLU A 146 -0.72 4.36 -19.60
CA GLU A 146 0.65 4.37 -20.11
C GLU A 146 1.66 5.07 -19.20
N ASP A 147 1.23 5.98 -18.31
CA ASP A 147 2.10 6.98 -17.70
C ASP A 147 2.28 6.83 -16.18
N ALA A 148 1.80 5.75 -15.57
CA ALA A 148 1.74 5.66 -14.10
C ALA A 148 3.12 5.71 -13.43
N ALA A 149 4.19 5.27 -14.11
CA ALA A 149 5.54 5.35 -13.57
C ALA A 149 6.00 6.81 -13.54
N GLU A 150 5.86 7.51 -14.65
CA GLU A 150 6.23 8.92 -14.83
C GLU A 150 5.38 9.82 -13.93
N PHE A 151 4.11 9.47 -13.75
CA PHE A 151 3.20 10.13 -12.84
C PHE A 151 3.67 10.01 -11.39
N GLY A 152 4.06 8.81 -10.95
CA GLY A 152 4.69 8.61 -9.63
C GLY A 152 6.04 9.32 -9.49
N LEU A 153 6.83 9.39 -10.56
CA LEU A 153 8.06 10.20 -10.57
C LEU A 153 7.76 11.69 -10.37
N GLY A 154 6.70 12.21 -10.99
CA GLY A 154 6.21 13.57 -10.74
C GLY A 154 5.89 13.82 -9.27
N PHE A 155 5.18 12.89 -8.62
CA PHE A 155 4.92 12.97 -7.17
C PHE A 155 6.21 12.98 -6.37
N ARG A 156 7.16 12.08 -6.64
CA ARG A 156 8.45 12.05 -5.93
C ARG A 156 9.22 13.36 -6.08
N MET A 157 9.26 13.94 -7.27
CA MET A 157 9.93 15.22 -7.52
C MET A 157 9.27 16.38 -6.76
N ALA A 158 7.94 16.42 -6.72
CA ALA A 158 7.22 17.44 -5.97
C ALA A 158 7.48 17.32 -4.45
N ILE A 159 7.43 16.11 -3.90
CA ILE A 159 7.68 15.86 -2.47
C ILE A 159 9.13 16.20 -2.11
N ASP A 160 10.11 15.83 -2.96
CA ASP A 160 11.52 16.22 -2.78
C ASP A 160 11.62 17.74 -2.65
N LYS A 161 11.03 18.47 -3.60
CA LYS A 161 11.10 19.94 -3.63
C LYS A 161 10.37 20.60 -2.47
N HIS A 162 9.21 20.08 -2.07
CA HIS A 162 8.49 20.58 -0.90
C HIS A 162 9.27 20.35 0.39
N CYS A 163 9.93 19.19 0.55
CA CYS A 163 10.76 18.90 1.71
C CYS A 163 12.00 19.82 1.76
N GLU A 164 12.69 20.00 0.63
CA GLU A 164 13.81 20.96 0.51
C GLU A 164 13.37 22.37 0.91
N TYR A 165 12.27 22.85 0.35
CA TYR A 165 11.79 24.22 0.61
C TYR A 165 11.32 24.39 2.05
N ALA A 166 10.62 23.40 2.61
CA ALA A 166 10.25 23.39 4.03
C ALA A 166 11.48 23.44 4.95
N ALA A 167 12.57 22.72 4.60
CA ALA A 167 13.81 22.76 5.35
C ALA A 167 14.49 24.14 5.28
N GLU A 168 14.56 24.75 4.10
CA GLU A 168 15.11 26.10 3.92
C GLU A 168 14.33 27.15 4.75
N LEU A 169 12.99 27.10 4.72
CA LEU A 169 12.13 27.96 5.52
C LEU A 169 12.34 27.72 7.02
N LEU A 170 12.39 26.46 7.44
CA LEU A 170 12.62 26.09 8.84
C LEU A 170 13.97 26.60 9.36
N GLU A 171 15.04 26.53 8.56
CA GLU A 171 16.34 27.11 8.88
C GLU A 171 16.30 28.64 8.97
N LYS A 172 15.66 29.29 7.99
CA LYS A 172 15.47 30.75 7.94
C LYS A 172 14.74 31.26 9.19
N MET A 173 13.75 30.52 9.66
CA MET A 173 12.97 30.83 10.87
C MET A 173 13.63 30.41 12.18
N GLY A 174 14.79 29.74 12.11
CA GLY A 174 15.54 29.26 13.28
C GLY A 174 15.91 30.31 14.35
N PRO A 175 16.15 31.61 14.04
CA PRO A 175 16.34 32.64 15.06
C PRO A 175 15.12 32.84 15.97
N VAL A 176 13.91 32.59 15.47
CA VAL A 176 12.65 32.78 16.20
C VAL A 176 12.17 31.47 16.82
N LEU A 177 12.24 30.36 16.08
CA LEU A 177 11.82 29.02 16.54
C LEU A 177 12.82 28.36 17.49
N GLY A 178 14.05 28.84 17.50
CA GLY A 178 15.15 28.27 18.27
C GLY A 178 15.86 27.13 17.53
N LYS A 179 17.19 27.24 17.48
CA LYS A 179 18.07 26.29 16.76
C LYS A 179 17.93 24.83 17.21
N LYS A 180 17.52 24.58 18.46
CA LYS A 180 17.35 23.23 19.00
C LYS A 180 16.16 22.52 18.33
N LEU A 181 15.03 23.21 18.16
CA LEU A 181 13.83 22.64 17.52
C LEU A 181 14.10 22.35 16.05
N VAL A 182 14.63 23.33 15.31
CA VAL A 182 15.03 23.20 13.91
C VAL A 182 15.91 21.96 13.69
N LYS A 183 17.01 21.86 14.44
CA LYS A 183 17.94 20.72 14.35
C LYS A 183 17.24 19.40 14.67
N SER A 184 16.36 19.38 15.68
CA SER A 184 15.67 18.15 16.10
C SER A 184 14.65 17.62 15.09
N ILE A 185 14.19 18.47 14.16
CA ILE A 185 13.29 18.12 13.05
C ILE A 185 14.10 17.71 11.82
N LEU A 186 15.09 18.51 11.41
CA LEU A 186 15.88 18.28 10.20
C LEU A 186 16.76 17.02 10.29
N GLU A 187 17.25 16.70 11.49
CA GLU A 187 18.10 15.53 11.73
C GLU A 187 17.34 14.33 12.30
N ALA A 188 15.99 14.39 12.35
CA ALA A 188 15.19 13.30 12.88
C ALA A 188 15.32 12.04 12.00
N PRO A 189 15.68 10.88 12.57
CA PRO A 189 15.59 9.62 11.83
C PRO A 189 14.11 9.31 11.51
N GLN A 190 13.87 8.55 10.45
CA GLN A 190 12.51 8.24 9.97
C GLN A 190 12.42 6.79 9.46
N THR A 191 13.16 5.88 10.08
CA THR A 191 13.29 4.48 9.64
C THR A 191 12.32 3.55 10.37
N THR A 192 11.89 3.92 11.57
CA THR A 192 10.94 3.14 12.37
C THR A 192 9.63 3.89 12.62
N GLU A 193 8.58 3.16 12.97
CA GLU A 193 7.27 3.72 13.34
C GLU A 193 7.38 4.72 14.50
N ALA A 194 8.21 4.42 15.51
CA ALA A 194 8.41 5.28 16.66
C ALA A 194 9.08 6.61 16.27
N GLU A 195 10.09 6.55 15.39
CA GLU A 195 10.79 7.72 14.89
C GLU A 195 9.89 8.64 14.04
N ILE A 196 9.09 8.04 13.14
CA ILE A 196 8.11 8.78 12.33
C ILE A 196 7.04 9.42 13.23
N SER A 197 6.57 8.70 14.25
CA SER A 197 5.60 9.23 15.22
C SER A 197 6.16 10.41 16.02
N ASP A 198 7.41 10.32 16.48
CA ASP A 198 8.10 11.40 17.20
C ASP A 198 8.26 12.65 16.32
N LEU A 199 8.67 12.46 15.06
CA LEU A 199 8.78 13.58 14.12
C LEU A 199 7.43 14.24 13.84
N ARG A 200 6.36 13.45 13.68
CA ARG A 200 4.99 14.01 13.50
C ARG A 200 4.59 14.89 14.67
N GLN A 201 4.86 14.46 15.91
CA GLN A 201 4.57 15.27 17.10
C GLN A 201 5.32 16.60 17.06
N LYS A 202 6.62 16.58 16.73
CA LYS A 202 7.43 17.81 16.57
C LYS A 202 6.92 18.71 15.45
N VAL A 203 6.43 18.16 14.35
CA VAL A 203 5.84 18.92 13.24
C VAL A 203 4.53 19.59 13.66
N GLU A 204 3.69 18.93 14.45
CA GLU A 204 2.47 19.55 15.00
C GLU A 204 2.78 20.64 16.04
N GLU A 205 3.79 20.44 16.87
CA GLU A 205 4.30 21.49 17.77
C GLU A 205 4.84 22.68 16.99
N LEU A 206 5.58 22.43 15.89
CA LEU A 206 6.08 23.47 14.99
C LEU A 206 4.92 24.26 14.38
N LYS A 207 3.92 23.60 13.78
CA LYS A 207 2.74 24.26 13.22
C LYS A 207 2.03 25.13 14.26
N SER A 208 1.84 24.60 15.47
CA SER A 208 1.23 25.35 16.57
C SER A 208 2.01 26.62 16.94
N GLN A 209 3.35 26.61 16.86
CA GLN A 209 4.15 27.82 17.10
C GLN A 209 4.05 28.83 15.95
N LEU A 210 4.01 28.34 14.71
CA LEU A 210 3.95 29.16 13.50
C LEU A 210 2.62 29.93 13.39
N GLU A 211 1.51 29.35 13.85
CA GLU A 211 0.17 29.98 13.83
C GLU A 211 0.13 31.35 14.54
N TYR A 212 0.98 31.56 15.56
CA TYR A 212 1.01 32.81 16.31
C TYR A 212 1.97 33.87 15.73
N MET A 213 2.75 33.53 14.69
CA MET A 213 3.78 34.43 14.14
C MET A 213 3.23 35.44 13.14
N CYS A 214 2.15 35.12 12.43
CA CYS A 214 1.50 35.98 11.44
C CYS A 214 2.47 36.55 10.38
N THR A 215 3.46 35.77 9.93
CA THR A 215 4.36 36.12 8.83
C THR A 215 4.10 35.26 7.61
N GLU A 216 4.37 35.78 6.42
CA GLU A 216 4.24 35.03 5.15
C GLU A 216 5.07 33.74 5.18
N GLU A 217 6.30 33.80 5.70
CA GLU A 217 7.14 32.60 5.85
C GLU A 217 6.53 31.55 6.78
N ALA A 218 5.80 31.96 7.82
CA ALA A 218 5.17 31.04 8.76
C ALA A 218 3.99 30.33 8.08
N GLU A 219 3.16 31.07 7.34
CA GLU A 219 2.04 30.53 6.58
C GLU A 219 2.52 29.56 5.49
N GLU A 220 3.58 29.93 4.76
CA GLU A 220 4.19 29.05 3.76
C GLU A 220 4.75 27.77 4.42
N LEU A 221 5.48 27.90 5.53
CA LEU A 221 6.04 26.74 6.22
C LEU A 221 4.95 25.82 6.78
N ILE A 222 3.84 26.36 7.31
CA ILE A 222 2.68 25.56 7.74
C ILE A 222 2.16 24.70 6.59
N SER A 223 2.03 25.29 5.39
CA SER A 223 1.49 24.58 4.21
C SER A 223 2.38 23.42 3.73
N LEU A 224 3.67 23.44 4.08
CA LEU A 224 4.67 22.47 3.63
C LEU A 224 5.20 21.55 4.75
N ALA A 225 4.94 21.87 6.02
CA ALA A 225 5.56 21.20 7.17
C ALA A 225 5.36 19.68 7.17
N ASP A 226 4.22 19.19 6.68
CA ASP A 226 3.96 17.74 6.56
C ASP A 226 4.90 17.03 5.57
N SER A 227 5.54 17.76 4.65
CA SER A 227 6.53 17.23 3.71
C SER A 227 7.86 16.87 4.37
N LEU A 228 8.12 17.37 5.59
CA LEU A 228 9.29 17.00 6.40
C LEU A 228 9.19 15.54 6.89
N VAL A 229 7.97 14.99 6.96
CA VAL A 229 7.72 13.58 7.27
C VAL A 229 7.74 12.74 5.99
N LYS A 230 8.63 11.74 5.92
CA LYS A 230 8.86 10.83 4.78
C LYS A 230 7.55 10.33 4.20
N LYS A 231 7.36 10.55 2.90
CA LYS A 231 6.27 9.96 2.10
C LYS A 231 6.78 8.75 1.34
N SER A 232 5.93 7.74 1.21
CA SER A 232 6.19 6.51 0.47
C SER A 232 5.46 6.58 -0.88
N VAL A 233 6.20 6.78 -1.97
CA VAL A 233 5.61 6.87 -3.31
C VAL A 233 5.52 5.47 -3.93
N TRP A 234 4.34 5.10 -4.41
CA TRP A 234 4.05 3.80 -5.00
C TRP A 234 3.45 3.96 -6.41
N CYS A 235 4.08 3.35 -7.41
CA CYS A 235 3.50 3.15 -8.73
C CYS A 235 2.85 1.75 -8.75
N VAL A 236 1.53 1.68 -8.90
CA VAL A 236 0.77 0.43 -8.86
C VAL A 236 0.15 0.16 -10.23
N GLY A 237 0.28 -1.06 -10.75
CA GLY A 237 -0.39 -1.42 -11.99
C GLY A 237 -0.30 -2.90 -12.33
N GLY A 238 -1.12 -3.33 -13.29
CA GLY A 238 -1.11 -4.72 -13.76
C GLY A 238 0.05 -5.00 -14.72
N ASP A 239 0.17 -6.27 -15.14
CA ASP A 239 1.21 -6.67 -16.09
C ASP A 239 1.10 -6.00 -17.46
N GLY A 240 -0.10 -5.69 -17.93
CA GLY A 240 -0.27 -4.97 -19.20
C GLY A 240 0.29 -3.55 -19.21
N TRP A 241 0.33 -2.89 -18.05
CA TRP A 241 1.03 -1.62 -17.93
C TRP A 241 2.54 -1.84 -17.94
N ALA A 242 3.04 -2.65 -16.99
CA ALA A 242 4.47 -2.76 -16.72
C ALA A 242 5.26 -3.49 -17.82
N TYR A 243 4.68 -4.49 -18.46
CA TYR A 243 5.38 -5.29 -19.46
C TYR A 243 5.22 -4.73 -20.88
N ASP A 244 4.11 -4.04 -21.15
CA ASP A 244 3.70 -3.59 -22.47
C ASP A 244 3.70 -2.06 -22.63
N ILE A 245 2.57 -1.38 -22.37
CA ILE A 245 2.36 0.01 -22.82
C ILE A 245 3.18 1.02 -22.03
N GLY A 246 3.29 0.84 -20.71
CA GLY A 246 4.02 1.75 -19.82
C GLY A 246 5.46 1.32 -19.57
N TYR A 247 5.95 0.27 -20.26
CA TYR A 247 7.30 -0.25 -20.01
C TYR A 247 8.40 0.78 -20.28
N GLY A 248 8.26 1.63 -21.31
CA GLY A 248 9.26 2.66 -21.61
C GLY A 248 9.39 3.68 -20.49
N GLY A 249 8.26 4.12 -19.93
CA GLY A 249 8.20 5.01 -18.78
C GLY A 249 8.74 4.34 -17.51
N LEU A 250 8.29 3.12 -17.25
CA LEU A 250 8.75 2.30 -16.13
C LEU A 250 10.28 2.12 -16.14
N ASP A 251 10.85 1.78 -17.30
CA ASP A 251 12.29 1.62 -17.49
C ASP A 251 13.05 2.92 -17.18
N HIS A 252 12.56 4.06 -17.66
CA HIS A 252 13.15 5.37 -17.37
C HIS A 252 13.09 5.73 -15.88
N VAL A 253 11.97 5.45 -15.21
CA VAL A 253 11.80 5.72 -13.78
C VAL A 253 12.71 4.83 -12.94
N ILE A 254 12.85 3.55 -13.30
CA ILE A 254 13.83 2.65 -12.67
C ILE A 254 15.25 3.20 -12.85
N ALA A 255 15.60 3.62 -14.07
CA ALA A 255 16.93 4.16 -14.39
C ALA A 255 17.23 5.49 -13.66
N SER A 256 16.21 6.25 -13.25
CA SER A 256 16.39 7.54 -12.56
C SER A 256 17.06 7.44 -11.19
N GLY A 257 17.01 6.26 -10.55
CA GLY A 257 17.52 6.05 -9.19
C GLY A 257 16.77 6.81 -8.09
N LYS A 258 15.61 7.39 -8.40
CA LYS A 258 14.76 8.06 -7.40
C LYS A 258 14.09 7.04 -6.48
N ASN A 259 13.84 7.43 -5.22
CA ASN A 259 13.19 6.57 -4.24
C ASN A 259 11.68 6.46 -4.52
N ILE A 260 11.32 5.45 -5.33
CA ILE A 260 9.95 5.15 -5.77
C ILE A 260 9.78 3.64 -5.71
N ASN A 261 8.68 3.19 -5.10
CA ASN A 261 8.29 1.79 -5.08
C ASN A 261 7.43 1.48 -6.30
N ILE A 262 7.67 0.36 -6.98
CA ILE A 262 6.82 -0.10 -8.08
C ILE A 262 6.23 -1.47 -7.73
N LEU A 263 4.91 -1.56 -7.71
CA LEU A 263 4.17 -2.79 -7.47
C LEU A 263 3.44 -3.23 -8.74
N VAL A 264 3.96 -4.29 -9.36
CA VAL A 264 3.33 -4.93 -10.53
C VAL A 264 2.47 -6.11 -10.08
N LEU A 265 1.16 -5.98 -10.29
CA LEU A 265 0.16 -7.01 -10.04
C LEU A 265 0.06 -7.91 -11.27
N ASP A 266 0.92 -8.91 -11.34
CA ASP A 266 1.10 -9.72 -12.55
C ASP A 266 0.05 -10.84 -12.65
N THR A 267 -1.01 -10.58 -13.40
CA THR A 267 -2.09 -11.55 -13.69
C THR A 267 -1.84 -12.38 -14.93
N GLU A 268 -0.72 -12.13 -15.62
CA GLU A 268 -0.31 -12.79 -16.84
C GLU A 268 -1.22 -12.55 -18.06
N VAL A 269 -2.17 -11.63 -17.96
CA VAL A 269 -3.11 -11.22 -19.02
C VAL A 269 -3.64 -9.81 -18.74
N TYR A 270 -4.25 -9.17 -19.74
CA TYR A 270 -5.00 -7.93 -19.50
C TYR A 270 -6.35 -8.27 -18.90
N SER A 271 -6.39 -8.44 -17.58
CA SER A 271 -7.57 -8.93 -16.85
C SER A 271 -8.81 -8.05 -17.08
N ASN A 272 -8.68 -6.73 -16.93
CA ASN A 272 -9.81 -5.79 -16.99
C ASN A 272 -10.56 -5.80 -18.33
N THR A 273 -9.82 -5.83 -19.44
CA THR A 273 -10.40 -5.77 -20.79
C THR A 273 -10.85 -7.14 -21.31
N GLY A 274 -10.86 -8.15 -20.44
CA GLY A 274 -11.38 -9.48 -20.72
C GLY A 274 -10.33 -10.46 -21.24
N GLY A 275 -9.10 -10.41 -20.73
CA GLY A 275 -8.10 -11.47 -20.88
C GLY A 275 -7.35 -11.47 -22.20
N GLN A 276 -6.87 -10.31 -22.66
CA GLN A 276 -5.94 -10.22 -23.78
C GLN A 276 -4.54 -10.70 -23.39
N MET A 277 -3.84 -11.30 -24.34
CA MET A 277 -2.43 -11.68 -24.19
C MET A 277 -1.55 -10.44 -23.98
N SER A 278 -0.66 -10.52 -23.01
CA SER A 278 0.38 -9.53 -22.69
C SER A 278 1.78 -10.08 -22.96
N LYS A 279 2.81 -9.23 -22.87
CA LYS A 279 4.19 -9.73 -22.88
C LYS A 279 4.52 -10.58 -21.64
N SER A 280 3.73 -10.48 -20.57
CA SER A 280 3.88 -11.28 -19.36
C SER A 280 3.23 -12.67 -19.46
N THR A 281 2.29 -12.89 -20.40
CA THR A 281 1.62 -14.19 -20.60
C THR A 281 2.65 -15.33 -20.83
N PRO A 282 2.54 -16.49 -20.18
CA PRO A 282 3.45 -17.62 -20.38
C PRO A 282 3.35 -18.26 -21.76
N ARG A 283 4.40 -18.99 -22.16
CA ARG A 283 4.38 -19.83 -23.36
C ARG A 283 3.30 -20.89 -23.23
N GLY A 284 2.49 -21.05 -24.28
CA GLY A 284 1.41 -22.03 -24.35
C GLY A 284 0.11 -21.60 -23.70
N ALA A 285 0.08 -20.51 -22.92
CA ALA A 285 -1.16 -20.00 -22.33
C ALA A 285 -2.09 -19.45 -23.42
N VAL A 286 -3.39 -19.76 -23.29
CA VAL A 286 -4.45 -19.32 -24.21
C VAL A 286 -5.09 -18.06 -23.65
N ALA A 287 -5.14 -17.02 -24.47
CA ALA A 287 -5.75 -15.73 -24.17
C ALA A 287 -6.30 -15.10 -25.46
N LYS A 288 -7.05 -14.00 -25.40
CA LYS A 288 -7.41 -13.25 -26.62
C LYS A 288 -6.13 -12.79 -27.32
N PHE A 289 -6.10 -12.89 -28.65
CA PHE A 289 -4.90 -12.74 -29.50
C PHE A 289 -3.83 -13.83 -29.35
N ALA A 290 -4.07 -14.87 -28.56
CA ALA A 290 -3.23 -16.05 -28.41
C ALA A 290 -4.07 -17.34 -28.35
N ALA A 291 -5.08 -17.47 -29.23
CA ALA A 291 -6.03 -18.60 -29.21
C ALA A 291 -5.36 -19.97 -29.36
N GLY A 292 -4.29 -20.06 -30.17
CA GLY A 292 -3.47 -21.26 -30.33
C GLY A 292 -2.37 -21.42 -29.27
N GLY A 293 -2.44 -20.65 -28.17
CA GLY A 293 -1.37 -20.54 -27.18
C GLY A 293 -0.30 -19.51 -27.57
N LYS A 294 0.22 -18.75 -26.60
CA LYS A 294 1.32 -17.81 -26.84
C LYS A 294 2.59 -18.57 -27.26
N ARG A 295 3.18 -18.18 -28.40
CA ARG A 295 4.38 -18.84 -28.94
C ARG A 295 5.66 -18.53 -28.16
N MET A 296 5.83 -17.27 -27.75
CA MET A 296 7.01 -16.79 -27.05
C MET A 296 6.92 -17.01 -25.54
N GLY A 297 8.07 -17.02 -24.86
CA GLY A 297 8.14 -17.01 -23.40
C GLY A 297 7.58 -15.74 -22.76
N LYS A 298 7.43 -15.77 -21.44
CA LYS A 298 7.17 -14.58 -20.62
C LYS A 298 8.38 -13.65 -20.71
N LYS A 299 8.15 -12.36 -20.95
CA LYS A 299 9.21 -11.33 -20.83
C LYS A 299 9.69 -11.32 -19.38
N ASP A 300 11.00 -11.34 -19.16
CA ASP A 300 11.57 -11.33 -17.80
C ASP A 300 11.86 -9.89 -17.35
N LEU A 301 10.82 -9.21 -16.83
CA LEU A 301 10.93 -7.82 -16.37
C LEU A 301 11.91 -7.69 -15.18
N ALA A 302 11.92 -8.67 -14.29
CA ALA A 302 12.81 -8.67 -13.13
C ALA A 302 14.28 -8.73 -13.57
N LEU A 303 14.61 -9.62 -14.52
CA LEU A 303 15.97 -9.71 -15.06
C LEU A 303 16.40 -8.42 -15.77
N MET A 304 15.48 -7.79 -16.51
CA MET A 304 15.75 -6.49 -17.16
C MET A 304 16.04 -5.40 -16.12
N ALA A 305 15.22 -5.28 -15.07
CA ALA A 305 15.44 -4.30 -14.01
C ALA A 305 16.74 -4.54 -13.23
N MET A 306 17.10 -5.81 -12.96
CA MET A 306 18.37 -6.15 -12.30
C MET A 306 19.61 -5.71 -13.09
N SER A 307 19.51 -5.54 -14.41
CA SER A 307 20.65 -5.12 -15.25
C SER A 307 21.16 -3.71 -14.94
N TYR A 308 20.36 -2.85 -14.30
CA TYR A 308 20.79 -1.52 -13.83
C TYR A 308 21.77 -1.58 -12.66
N GLY A 309 21.75 -2.66 -11.86
CA GLY A 309 22.70 -2.91 -10.76
C GLY A 309 22.46 -2.12 -9.46
N ASN A 310 21.68 -1.03 -9.49
CA ASN A 310 21.34 -0.19 -8.33
C ASN A 310 19.84 -0.22 -7.97
N VAL A 311 19.10 -1.21 -8.45
CA VAL A 311 17.65 -1.32 -8.29
C VAL A 311 17.34 -2.53 -7.41
N TYR A 312 16.51 -2.33 -6.38
CA TYR A 312 15.97 -3.43 -5.61
C TYR A 312 14.86 -4.14 -6.40
N VAL A 313 14.97 -5.45 -6.59
CA VAL A 313 13.99 -6.27 -7.32
C VAL A 313 13.56 -7.44 -6.46
N GLY A 314 12.26 -7.51 -6.15
CA GLY A 314 11.65 -8.62 -5.41
C GLY A 314 10.51 -9.24 -6.19
N ARG A 315 10.50 -10.58 -6.32
CA ARG A 315 9.38 -11.34 -6.87
C ARG A 315 8.71 -12.13 -5.75
N VAL A 316 7.43 -11.89 -5.55
CA VAL A 316 6.67 -12.45 -4.42
C VAL A 316 5.45 -13.23 -4.89
N ALA A 317 5.01 -14.15 -4.04
CA ALA A 317 3.75 -14.87 -4.18
C ALA A 317 3.21 -15.16 -2.79
N MET A 318 2.19 -14.42 -2.34
CA MET A 318 1.66 -14.49 -0.98
C MET A 318 1.17 -15.89 -0.62
N GLY A 319 0.53 -16.60 -1.56
CA GLY A 319 0.10 -17.99 -1.36
C GLY A 319 1.23 -19.02 -1.28
N ALA A 320 2.46 -18.65 -1.68
CA ALA A 320 3.63 -19.51 -1.56
C ALA A 320 4.43 -19.23 -0.29
N ASN A 321 4.64 -17.95 0.04
CA ASN A 321 5.36 -17.52 1.24
C ASN A 321 4.96 -16.10 1.65
N ASP A 322 4.13 -15.99 2.67
CA ASP A 322 3.64 -14.73 3.24
C ASP A 322 4.75 -13.96 3.97
N ALA A 323 5.60 -14.63 4.74
CA ALA A 323 6.73 -14.02 5.44
C ALA A 323 7.74 -13.40 4.46
N HIS A 324 8.02 -14.07 3.34
CA HIS A 324 8.84 -13.52 2.26
C HIS A 324 8.19 -12.31 1.60
N THR A 325 6.87 -12.33 1.41
CA THR A 325 6.13 -11.19 0.84
C THR A 325 6.23 -9.96 1.76
N VAL A 326 6.01 -10.13 3.08
CA VAL A 326 6.18 -9.06 4.07
C VAL A 326 7.62 -8.52 4.08
N LYS A 327 8.61 -9.42 4.05
CA LYS A 327 10.02 -9.05 4.01
C LYS A 327 10.33 -8.18 2.78
N VAL A 328 9.92 -8.62 1.59
CA VAL A 328 10.18 -7.89 0.33
C VAL A 328 9.53 -6.52 0.33
N PHE A 329 8.30 -6.37 0.81
CA PHE A 329 7.64 -5.06 0.90
C PHE A 329 8.40 -4.10 1.80
N ARG A 330 8.92 -4.58 2.93
CA ARG A 330 9.72 -3.76 3.86
C ARG A 330 11.09 -3.40 3.31
N GLU A 331 11.77 -4.34 2.66
CA GLU A 331 13.09 -4.09 2.07
C GLU A 331 13.00 -3.18 0.84
N ALA A 332 11.93 -3.26 0.05
CA ALA A 332 11.71 -2.38 -1.09
C ALA A 332 11.48 -0.91 -0.68
N GLU A 333 10.77 -0.68 0.44
CA GLU A 333 10.39 0.68 0.89
C GLU A 333 11.47 1.42 1.68
N ALA A 334 12.44 0.66 2.23
CA ALA A 334 13.45 1.14 3.18
C ALA A 334 14.17 2.42 2.71
#